data_AF-A0A7S3T824-F1
#
_entry.id   AF-A0A7S3T824-F1
#
_cell.length_a   1.000
_cell.length_b   1.000
_cell.length_c   1.000
_cell.angle_alpha   90.00
_cell.angle_beta   90.00
_cell.angle_gamma   90.00
#
_symmetry.space_group_name_H-M   'P 1'
#
loop_
_entity.id
_entity.type
_entity.pdbx_description
1 polymer ?
#
loop_
_entity_poly.entity_id
_entity_poly.type
_entity_poly.pdbx_seq_one_letter_code
_entity_poly.pdbx_strand_id
1 'polypeptide(L)'
;MPSQLFQTKQVTYGMAPFRDARVGFNSAAGCLNLLVKGARCGAIELVTGFHGPAPPSVVLESEKCRIGTIVEVDFEDSAQAQRFASCLQGRSPMPKPAMSRDEIVSPAPGTPPAKPYADMETPQKVKRLRMEVVKAALTGDVEKGTCKAV
;
A
#
# COMPACT_ATOMS: atom_id res chain seq x y z
N MET A 1 -4.75 -2.05 9.94
CA MET A 1 -3.94 -0.84 9.68
C MET A 1 -4.13 -0.44 8.23
N PRO A 2 -4.25 0.86 7.91
CA PRO A 2 -4.28 1.30 6.52
C PRO A 2 -2.92 1.07 5.86
N SER A 3 -2.94 0.70 4.58
CA SER A 3 -1.75 0.57 3.74
C SER A 3 -1.08 1.95 3.58
N GLN A 4 0.25 2.00 3.64
CA GLN A 4 1.01 3.22 3.37
C GLN A 4 1.35 3.27 1.88
N LEU A 5 1.00 4.36 1.21
CA LEU A 5 1.25 4.56 -0.22
C LEU A 5 2.38 5.57 -0.41
N PHE A 6 3.31 5.23 -1.30
CA PHE A 6 4.46 6.06 -1.65
C PHE A 6 4.44 6.34 -3.16
N GLN A 7 4.77 7.58 -3.52
CA GLN A 7 4.90 7.97 -4.91
C GLN A 7 6.31 7.63 -5.39
N THR A 8 6.40 7.14 -6.61
CA THR A 8 7.68 6.72 -7.19
C THR A 8 7.77 7.20 -8.62
N LYS A 9 8.99 7.49 -9.05
CA LYS A 9 9.30 7.83 -10.43
C LYS A 9 9.26 6.58 -11.30
N GLN A 10 9.90 5.52 -10.82
CA GLN A 10 9.95 4.24 -11.50
C GLN A 10 10.05 3.09 -10.49
N VAL A 11 9.40 1.96 -10.78
CA VAL A 11 9.62 0.69 -10.08
C VAL A 11 10.07 -0.33 -11.10
N THR A 12 11.22 -0.95 -10.88
CA THR A 12 11.73 -2.03 -11.72
C THR A 12 11.47 -3.36 -11.00
N TYR A 13 10.74 -4.26 -11.64
CA TYR A 13 10.51 -5.62 -11.15
C TYR A 13 11.11 -6.62 -12.15
N GLY A 14 12.23 -7.24 -11.78
CA GLY A 14 13.05 -8.05 -12.68
C GLY A 14 13.58 -7.19 -13.81
N MET A 15 13.07 -7.41 -15.03
CA MET A 15 13.44 -6.65 -16.24
C MET A 15 12.37 -5.63 -16.67
N ALA A 16 11.25 -5.53 -15.95
CA ALA A 16 10.12 -4.68 -16.33
C ALA A 16 10.13 -3.35 -15.56
N PRO A 17 10.41 -2.20 -16.23
CA PRO A 17 10.30 -0.88 -15.61
C PRO A 17 8.86 -0.36 -15.69
N PHE A 18 8.30 0.02 -14.55
CA PHE A 18 6.99 0.65 -14.41
C PHE A 18 7.19 2.13 -14.05
N ARG A 19 6.86 3.03 -14.98
CA ARG A 19 6.92 4.48 -14.76
C ARG A 19 5.61 4.99 -14.15
N ASP A 20 5.69 6.08 -13.40
CA ASP A 20 4.54 6.75 -12.76
C ASP A 20 3.69 5.80 -11.88
N ALA A 21 4.35 4.80 -11.29
CA ALA A 21 3.73 3.84 -10.40
C ALA A 21 3.70 4.35 -8.95
N ARG A 22 2.91 3.69 -8.12
CA ARG A 22 2.93 3.88 -6.65
C ARG A 22 3.16 2.55 -6.00
N VAL A 23 3.89 2.55 -4.89
CA VAL A 23 4.12 1.34 -4.08
C VAL A 23 3.34 1.48 -2.78
N GLY A 24 2.61 0.42 -2.45
CA GLY A 24 1.80 0.32 -1.24
C GLY A 24 2.33 -0.76 -0.32
N PHE A 25 2.74 -0.41 0.88
CA PHE A 25 3.10 -1.38 1.91
C PHE A 25 1.91 -1.63 2.84
N ASN A 26 1.50 -2.88 2.96
CA ASN A 26 0.51 -3.32 3.94
C ASN A 26 1.22 -3.99 5.11
N SER A 27 1.38 -3.26 6.22
CA SER A 27 2.02 -3.78 7.42
C SER A 27 1.25 -4.97 8.02
N ALA A 28 -0.08 -5.01 7.93
CA ALA A 28 -0.85 -6.11 8.50
C ALA A 28 -0.59 -7.44 7.76
N ALA A 29 -0.45 -7.38 6.44
CA ALA A 29 -0.16 -8.55 5.60
C ALA A 29 1.34 -8.80 5.40
N GLY A 30 2.21 -7.84 5.73
CA GLY A 30 3.64 -7.90 5.42
C GLY A 30 3.89 -8.05 3.92
N CYS A 31 3.12 -7.34 3.08
CA CYS A 31 3.22 -7.39 1.63
C CYS A 31 3.41 -6.00 1.00
N LEU A 32 4.16 -5.98 -0.09
CA LEU A 32 4.42 -4.82 -0.93
C LEU A 32 3.65 -4.97 -2.24
N ASN A 33 2.83 -3.97 -2.56
CA ASN A 33 1.99 -3.95 -3.74
C ASN A 33 2.39 -2.81 -4.67
N LEU A 34 2.37 -3.04 -5.97
CA LEU A 34 2.56 -2.07 -7.03
C LEU A 34 1.21 -1.64 -7.60
N LEU A 35 1.00 -0.33 -7.68
CA LEU A 35 -0.16 0.28 -8.29
C LEU A 35 0.29 1.06 -9.52
N VAL A 36 -0.07 0.56 -10.70
CA VAL A 36 0.25 1.20 -11.98
C VAL A 36 -0.92 2.06 -12.43
N LYS A 37 -0.66 3.32 -12.78
CA LYS A 37 -1.69 4.24 -13.25
C LYS A 37 -2.34 3.71 -14.54
N GLY A 38 -3.66 3.62 -14.57
CA GLY A 38 -4.42 3.16 -15.74
C GLY A 38 -4.52 1.63 -15.89
N ALA A 39 -3.89 0.85 -15.00
CA ALA A 39 -4.06 -0.60 -15.00
C ALA A 39 -5.48 -0.99 -14.57
N ARG A 40 -6.12 -1.89 -15.33
CA ARG A 40 -7.45 -2.44 -14.98
C ARG A 40 -7.37 -3.59 -13.97
N CYS A 41 -6.19 -4.21 -13.84
CA CYS A 41 -5.99 -5.45 -13.08
C CYS A 41 -5.74 -5.24 -11.58
N GLY A 42 -5.99 -4.05 -11.04
CA GLY A 42 -5.75 -3.77 -9.61
C GLY A 42 -4.26 -3.63 -9.27
N ALA A 43 -3.92 -3.90 -8.01
CA ALA A 43 -2.54 -3.84 -7.52
C ALA A 43 -1.82 -5.17 -7.72
N ILE A 44 -0.55 -5.12 -8.13
CA ILE A 44 0.30 -6.30 -8.34
C ILE A 44 1.13 -6.52 -7.08
N GLU A 45 1.03 -7.68 -6.46
CA GLU A 45 1.87 -8.03 -5.31
C GLU A 45 3.31 -8.28 -5.76
N LEU A 46 4.26 -7.50 -5.26
CA LEU A 46 5.68 -7.58 -5.64
C LEU A 46 6.46 -8.53 -4.73
N VAL A 47 6.29 -8.36 -3.42
CA VAL A 47 7.06 -9.05 -2.38
C VAL A 47 6.16 -9.32 -1.18
N THR A 48 6.26 -10.51 -0.62
CA THR A 48 5.59 -10.92 0.62
C THR A 48 6.60 -11.40 1.65
N GLY A 49 6.13 -11.67 2.86
CA GLY A 49 6.96 -12.29 3.90
C GLY A 49 7.83 -11.30 4.67
N PHE A 50 7.52 -10.00 4.66
CA PHE A 50 8.21 -9.02 5.52
C PHE A 50 8.10 -9.34 7.01
N HIS A 51 7.08 -10.10 7.42
CA HIS A 51 6.89 -10.58 8.79
C HIS A 51 7.14 -12.09 8.94
N GLY A 52 7.73 -12.73 7.92
CA GLY A 52 8.07 -14.14 7.94
C GLY A 52 9.37 -14.42 8.70
N PRO A 53 9.75 -15.71 8.84
CA PRO A 53 11.01 -16.11 9.48
C PRO A 53 12.26 -15.68 8.69
N ALA A 54 12.12 -15.40 7.39
CA ALA A 54 13.18 -14.95 6.51
C ALA A 54 12.72 -13.71 5.71
N PRO A 55 12.77 -12.50 6.32
CA PRO A 55 12.33 -11.28 5.65
C PRO A 55 13.27 -10.92 4.48
N PRO A 56 12.74 -10.30 3.41
CA PRO A 56 13.54 -9.85 2.28
C PRO A 56 14.53 -8.76 2.70
N SER A 57 15.73 -8.78 2.15
CA SER A 57 16.76 -7.77 2.40
C SER A 57 16.36 -6.42 1.80
N VAL A 58 16.47 -5.34 2.56
CA VAL A 58 16.18 -3.98 2.10
C VAL A 58 17.46 -3.15 2.15
N VAL A 59 17.88 -2.62 1.00
CA VAL A 59 19.07 -1.77 0.87
C VAL A 59 18.62 -0.40 0.36
N LEU A 60 19.00 0.66 1.07
CA LEU A 60 18.71 2.03 0.70
C LEU A 60 19.95 2.66 0.06
N GLU A 61 19.82 3.14 -1.16
CA GLU A 61 20.84 3.81 -1.97
C GLU A 61 20.35 5.22 -2.34
N SER A 62 20.40 6.14 -1.36
CA SER A 62 19.94 7.53 -1.50
C SER A 62 18.46 7.66 -1.90
N GLU A 63 18.17 7.77 -3.20
CA GLU A 63 16.81 7.90 -3.76
C GLU A 63 16.24 6.55 -4.24
N LYS A 64 17.09 5.52 -4.28
CA LYS A 64 16.71 4.18 -4.69
C LYS A 64 16.61 3.25 -3.50
N CYS A 65 15.63 2.36 -3.51
CA CYS A 65 15.50 1.30 -2.53
C CYS A 65 15.43 -0.05 -3.24
N ARG A 66 16.35 -0.94 -2.91
CA ARG A 66 16.42 -2.31 -3.42
C ARG A 66 15.83 -3.27 -2.40
N ILE A 67 14.95 -4.15 -2.87
CA ILE A 67 14.25 -5.13 -2.05
C ILE A 67 14.49 -6.50 -2.65
N GLY A 68 15.19 -7.35 -1.90
CA GLY A 68 15.72 -8.60 -2.40
C GLY A 68 16.63 -8.38 -3.60
N THR A 69 16.52 -9.26 -4.60
CA THR A 69 17.31 -9.22 -5.84
C THR A 69 16.50 -8.76 -7.06
N ILE A 70 15.18 -8.70 -6.95
CA ILE A 70 14.27 -8.55 -8.09
C ILE A 70 13.69 -7.13 -8.17
N VAL A 71 13.54 -6.44 -7.03
CA VAL A 71 12.78 -5.18 -6.98
C VAL A 71 13.71 -4.00 -6.71
N GLU A 72 13.68 -3.01 -7.59
CA GLU A 72 14.33 -1.71 -7.41
C GLU A 72 13.25 -0.62 -7.50
N VAL A 73 13.20 0.26 -6.50
CA VAL A 73 12.23 1.34 -6.40
C VAL A 73 12.98 2.67 -6.46
N ASP A 74 12.64 3.51 -7.43
CA ASP A 74 13.22 4.84 -7.64
C ASP A 74 12.23 5.91 -7.19
N PHE A 75 12.57 6.64 -6.13
CA PHE A 75 11.74 7.68 -5.55
C PHE A 75 12.07 9.05 -6.17
N GLU A 76 11.10 9.96 -6.12
CA GLU A 76 11.35 11.36 -6.51
C GLU A 76 12.13 12.13 -5.45
N ASP A 77 12.03 11.71 -4.19
CA ASP A 77 12.66 12.37 -3.04
C ASP A 77 13.31 11.33 -2.12
N SER A 78 14.56 11.60 -1.75
CA SER A 78 15.32 10.84 -0.76
C SER A 78 14.59 10.69 0.59
N ALA A 79 13.83 11.70 1.02
CA ALA A 79 13.08 11.62 2.27
C ALA A 79 11.93 10.59 2.19
N GLN A 80 11.33 10.41 1.00
CA GLN A 80 10.34 9.35 0.80
C GLN A 80 10.99 7.98 0.81
N ALA A 81 12.15 7.82 0.16
CA ALA A 81 12.90 6.56 0.16
C ALA A 81 13.28 6.12 1.58
N GLN A 82 13.74 7.06 2.41
CA GLN A 82 14.07 6.78 3.82
C GLN A 82 12.85 6.40 4.66
N ARG A 83 11.71 7.09 4.47
CA ARG A 83 10.44 6.74 5.14
C ARG A 83 9.96 5.36 4.74
N PHE A 84 10.04 5.04 3.46
CA PHE A 84 9.67 3.74 2.93
C PHE A 84 10.55 2.62 3.52
N ALA A 85 11.88 2.77 3.52
CA ALA A 85 12.80 1.81 4.11
C ALA A 85 12.55 1.61 5.62
N SER A 86 12.29 2.69 6.35
CA SER A 86 11.93 2.62 7.78
C SER A 86 10.64 1.82 8.01
N CYS A 87 9.63 2.03 7.17
CA CYS A 87 8.36 1.30 7.25
C CYS A 87 8.52 -0.20 6.99
N LEU A 88 9.36 -0.59 6.01
CA LEU A 88 9.62 -2.01 5.73
C LEU A 88 10.36 -2.72 6.86
N GLN A 89 11.21 -2.01 7.59
CA GLN A 89 11.94 -2.55 8.73
C GLN A 89 11.10 -2.63 10.02
N GLY A 90 9.80 -2.31 9.94
CA GLY A 90 8.91 -2.28 11.12
C GLY A 90 9.26 -1.17 12.12
N ARG A 91 10.20 -0.28 11.77
CA ARG A 91 10.46 0.94 12.54
C ARG A 91 9.34 1.89 12.21
N SER A 92 8.36 2.00 13.13
CA SER A 92 7.25 2.94 12.94
C SER A 92 7.86 4.30 12.57
N PRO A 93 7.45 4.94 11.47
CA PRO A 93 7.97 6.24 11.13
C PRO A 93 7.78 7.14 12.34
N MET A 94 8.85 7.84 12.74
CA MET A 94 8.78 8.85 13.78
C MET A 94 7.54 9.70 13.54
N PRO A 95 6.81 10.07 14.61
CA PRO A 95 5.58 10.85 14.50
C PRO A 95 5.82 12.01 13.54
N LYS A 96 4.86 12.17 12.62
CA LYS A 96 4.80 13.23 11.61
C LYS A 96 5.47 14.49 12.17
N PRO A 97 6.38 15.19 11.45
CA PRO A 97 6.73 16.53 11.86
C PRO A 97 5.40 17.26 11.99
N ALA A 98 5.06 17.63 13.23
CA ALA A 98 3.92 18.45 13.51
C ALA A 98 4.18 19.70 12.69
N MET A 99 3.53 19.81 11.53
CA MET A 99 3.40 21.10 10.88
C MET A 99 2.69 21.92 11.94
N SER A 100 3.47 22.79 12.55
CA SER A 100 3.08 23.84 13.45
C SER A 100 1.92 24.58 12.79
N ARG A 101 0.71 24.17 13.15
CA ARG A 101 -0.49 24.94 12.91
C ARG A 101 -0.59 25.97 14.03
N ASP A 102 0.42 26.85 14.11
CA ASP A 102 0.26 28.17 14.71
C ASP A 102 -0.20 29.11 13.60
N GLU A 103 -1.35 28.78 13.02
CA GLU A 103 -2.13 29.76 12.29
C GLU A 103 -2.92 30.51 13.36
N ILE A 104 -2.36 31.64 13.78
CA ILE A 104 -3.06 32.67 14.57
C ILE A 104 -4.21 33.16 13.71
N VAL A 105 -5.35 32.46 13.74
CA VAL A 105 -6.60 32.99 13.22
C VAL A 105 -7.20 33.84 14.32
N SER A 106 -6.84 35.12 14.32
CA SER A 106 -7.63 36.13 15.03
C SER A 106 -9.04 36.13 14.42
N PRO A 107 -10.10 35.89 15.21
CA PRO A 107 -11.45 35.93 14.67
C PRO A 107 -11.75 37.36 14.21
N ALA A 108 -12.11 37.52 12.94
CA ALA A 108 -12.61 38.78 12.41
C ALA A 108 -13.92 39.16 13.14
N PRO A 109 -14.05 40.39 13.67
CA PRO A 109 -15.10 40.79 14.63
C PRO A 109 -16.51 40.99 14.02
N GLY A 110 -16.84 40.33 12.90
CA GLY A 110 -18.08 40.60 12.15
C GLY A 110 -18.83 39.39 11.62
N THR A 111 -18.48 38.16 12.01
CA THR A 111 -19.20 36.98 11.50
C THR A 111 -20.37 36.63 12.43
N PRO A 112 -21.63 36.69 11.96
CA PRO A 112 -22.79 36.34 12.79
C PRO A 112 -22.79 34.84 13.16
N PRO A 113 -23.34 34.48 14.33
CA PRO A 113 -23.39 33.09 14.79
C PRO A 113 -24.24 32.23 13.85
N ALA A 114 -23.65 31.12 13.37
CA ALA A 114 -24.36 30.16 12.55
C ALA A 114 -25.48 29.48 13.36
N LYS A 115 -26.70 29.49 12.79
CA LYS A 115 -27.86 28.79 13.36
C LYS A 115 -27.57 27.29 13.45
N PRO A 116 -27.97 26.60 14.53
CA PRO A 116 -27.89 25.15 14.60
C PRO A 116 -28.85 24.56 13.55
N TYR A 117 -28.29 23.92 12.51
CA TYR A 117 -29.08 23.11 11.60
C TYR A 117 -29.50 21.85 12.34
N ALA A 118 -30.82 21.69 12.44
CA ALA A 118 -31.46 20.50 12.99
C ALA A 118 -30.98 19.24 12.27
N ASP A 119 -30.81 18.18 13.05
CA ASP A 119 -30.54 16.80 12.63
C ASP A 119 -31.42 16.42 11.43
N MET A 120 -30.80 16.37 10.25
CA MET A 120 -31.37 15.68 9.10
C MET A 120 -31.01 14.21 9.25
N GLU A 121 -31.97 13.47 9.80
CA GLU A 121 -31.96 12.02 9.92
C GLU A 121 -31.84 11.38 8.53
N THR A 122 -30.69 10.77 8.24
CA THR A 122 -30.47 10.03 6.99
C THR A 122 -31.22 8.67 7.00
N PRO A 123 -31.91 8.29 5.92
CA PRO A 123 -32.71 7.06 5.87
C PRO A 123 -31.87 5.77 5.98
N GLN A 124 -32.50 4.75 6.59
CA GLN A 124 -31.90 3.47 6.96
C GLN A 124 -31.38 2.63 5.77
N LYS A 125 -30.27 1.93 6.03
CA LYS A 125 -29.57 1.01 5.12
C LYS A 125 -30.48 -0.12 4.61
N VAL A 126 -30.58 -0.22 3.28
CA VAL A 126 -31.11 -1.42 2.60
C VAL A 126 -30.13 -2.58 2.78
N LYS A 127 -30.57 -3.65 3.47
CA LYS A 127 -29.83 -4.92 3.60
C LYS A 127 -29.74 -5.57 2.21
N ARG A 128 -28.53 -5.64 1.64
CA ARG A 128 -28.27 -6.38 0.41
C ARG A 128 -28.34 -7.89 0.71
N LEU A 129 -29.29 -8.57 0.08
CA LEU A 129 -29.43 -10.03 0.12
C LEU A 129 -28.16 -10.69 -0.43
N ARG A 130 -27.59 -11.59 0.38
CA ARG A 130 -26.43 -12.42 0.04
C ARG A 130 -26.94 -13.60 -0.78
N MET A 131 -26.66 -13.62 -2.09
CA MET A 131 -26.81 -14.84 -2.89
C MET A 131 -25.61 -15.75 -2.59
N GLU A 132 -25.86 -16.87 -1.95
CA GLU A 132 -24.91 -17.97 -1.88
C GLU A 132 -24.91 -18.70 -3.22
N VAL A 133 -23.86 -18.49 -4.00
CA VAL A 133 -23.57 -19.32 -5.17
C VAL A 133 -22.85 -20.55 -4.67
N VAL A 134 -23.59 -21.66 -4.58
CA VAL A 134 -23.05 -23.01 -4.47
C VAL A 134 -22.23 -23.27 -5.74
N LYS A 135 -20.91 -23.40 -5.62
CA LYS A 135 -20.08 -23.93 -6.71
C LYS A 135 -19.58 -25.31 -6.32
N ALA A 136 -20.13 -26.28 -7.04
CA ALA A 136 -19.86 -27.70 -6.94
C ALA A 136 -18.40 -28.04 -7.28
N ALA A 137 -17.98 -29.12 -6.63
CA ALA A 137 -16.80 -29.95 -6.85
C ALA A 137 -16.37 -30.09 -8.31
N LEU A 138 -15.06 -29.95 -8.55
CA LEU A 138 -14.33 -30.79 -9.50
C LEU A 138 -12.94 -31.02 -8.91
N THR A 139 -12.83 -32.13 -8.18
CA THR A 139 -11.59 -32.79 -7.80
C THR A 139 -10.92 -33.28 -9.08
N GLY A 140 -9.77 -32.69 -9.41
CA GLY A 140 -8.89 -33.17 -10.47
C GLY A 140 -7.58 -33.61 -9.84
N ASP A 141 -7.50 -34.90 -9.50
CA ASP A 141 -6.25 -35.62 -9.29
C ASP A 141 -5.40 -35.51 -10.58
N VAL A 142 -4.24 -34.85 -10.50
CA VAL A 142 -3.20 -34.94 -11.53
C VAL A 142 -1.93 -35.50 -10.89
N GLU A 143 -1.86 -36.81 -11.06
CA GLU A 143 -0.73 -37.72 -11.17
C GLU A 143 0.70 -37.15 -11.04
N LYS A 144 1.47 -37.81 -10.17
CA LYS A 144 2.90 -37.61 -9.92
C LYS A 144 3.73 -38.05 -11.14
N GLY A 145 4.25 -37.08 -11.89
CA GLY A 145 5.31 -37.30 -12.87
C GLY A 145 6.69 -37.30 -12.20
N THR A 146 7.21 -38.48 -11.88
CA THR A 146 8.59 -38.67 -11.41
C THR A 146 9.51 -38.76 -12.63
N CYS A 147 10.26 -37.71 -12.93
CA CYS A 147 11.36 -37.79 -13.91
C CYS A 147 12.68 -38.02 -13.17
N LYS A 148 13.10 -39.28 -13.14
CA LYS A 148 14.48 -39.73 -12.97
C LYS A 148 15.16 -39.76 -14.35
N ALA A 149 16.50 -39.73 -14.35
CA ALA A 149 17.46 -40.05 -15.43
C ALA A 149 18.15 -38.78 -16.02
N VAL A 150 19.47 -38.69 -16.20
CA VAL A 150 20.62 -39.61 -16.06
C VAL A 150 21.81 -38.79 -15.54
#